data_AF-A0A5A7NB22-F1
#
_entry.id   AF-A0A5A7NB22-F1
#
_cell.length_a   1.000
_cell.length_b   1.000
_cell.length_c   1.000
_cell.angle_alpha   90.00
_cell.angle_beta   90.00
_cell.angle_gamma   90.00
#
_symmetry.space_group_name_H-M   'P 1'
#
loop_
_entity.id
_entity.type
_entity.pdbx_description
1 polymer ?
#
loop_
_entity_poly.entity_id
_entity_poly.type
_entity_poly.pdbx_seq_one_letter_code
_entity_poly.pdbx_strand_id
1 'polypeptide(L)' 'MNHLDIEIDILAPYRVIATRYDHLTGEDEEVELGSDFTQLAIWVADLGRDRSALRAAVN' A
#
# COMPACT_ATOMS: atom_id res chain seq x y z
N MET A 1 -10.47 4.77 9.94
CA MET A 1 -10.55 4.53 8.48
C MET A 1 -9.12 4.51 8.00
N ASN A 2 -8.75 3.54 7.17
CA ASN A 2 -7.42 3.58 6.54
C ASN A 2 -7.33 4.89 5.74
N HIS A 3 -6.27 5.64 5.95
CA HIS A 3 -5.98 6.93 5.29
C HIS A 3 -4.78 6.79 4.36
N LEU A 4 -4.41 5.56 4.03
CA LEU A 4 -3.31 5.22 3.16
C LEU A 4 -3.87 4.77 1.82
N ASP A 5 -3.27 5.28 0.74
CA ASP A 5 -3.48 4.77 -0.61
C ASP A 5 -2.15 4.20 -1.14
N ILE A 6 -2.25 3.29 -2.11
CA ILE A 6 -1.09 2.66 -2.74
C ILE A 6 -1.20 2.81 -4.26
N GLU A 7 -0.12 3.28 -4.88
CA GLU A 7 0.09 3.35 -6.32
C GLU A 7 1.25 2.42 -6.73
N ILE A 8 1.17 1.85 -7.93
CA ILE A 8 2.20 0.96 -8.48
C ILE A 8 2.46 1.33 -9.94
N ASP A 9 3.71 1.68 -10.23
CA ASP A 9 4.19 1.99 -11.58
C ASP A 9 5.11 0.89 -12.11
N ILE A 10 4.73 0.29 -13.23
CA ILE A 10 5.57 -0.68 -13.96
C ILE A 10 6.24 0.03 -15.12
N LEU A 11 7.50 0.43 -14.94
CA LEU A 11 8.25 1.22 -15.92
C LEU A 11 8.97 0.35 -16.96
N ALA A 12 9.48 -0.80 -16.52
CA ALA A 12 10.15 -1.81 -17.34
C ALA A 12 10.19 -3.16 -16.59
N PRO A 13 10.61 -4.28 -17.20
CA PRO A 13 10.89 -5.50 -16.47
C PRO A 13 11.87 -5.25 -15.33
N TYR A 14 11.52 -5.69 -14.11
CA TYR A 14 12.29 -5.46 -12.88
C TYR A 14 12.53 -3.99 -12.52
N ARG A 15 11.77 -3.07 -13.11
CA ARG A 15 11.77 -1.66 -12.73
C ARG A 15 10.33 -1.28 -12.40
N VAL A 16 9.99 -1.53 -11.14
CA VAL A 16 8.67 -1.28 -10.57
C VAL A 16 8.84 -0.38 -9.37
N ILE A 17 8.05 0.68 -9.31
CA ILE A 17 8.00 1.61 -8.18
C ILE A 17 6.64 1.42 -7.52
N ALA A 18 6.62 1.40 -6.18
CA ALA A 18 5.39 1.48 -5.41
C ALA A 18 5.45 2.68 -4.48
N THR A 19 4.34 3.41 -4.42
CA THR A 19 4.20 4.60 -3.59
C THR A 19 3.04 4.41 -2.64
N ARG A 20 3.24 4.70 -1.36
CA ARG A 20 2.19 4.74 -0.35
C ARG A 20 2.00 6.17 0.12
N TYR A 21 0.79 6.69 -0.05
CA TYR A 21 0.43 8.04 0.34
C TYR A 21 -0.36 8.05 1.65
N ASP A 22 0.01 8.92 2.59
CA ASP A 22 -0.73 9.18 3.83
C ASP A 22 -1.56 10.46 3.70
N HIS A 23 -2.89 10.32 3.65
CA HIS A 23 -3.82 11.46 3.54
C HIS A 23 -3.93 12.32 4.81
N LEU A 24 -3.42 11.87 5.96
CA LEU A 24 -3.39 12.65 7.20
C LEU A 24 -2.16 13.54 7.28
N THR A 25 -0.99 13.01 6.92
CA THR A 25 0.28 13.74 7.00
C THR A 25 0.61 14.44 5.68
N GLY A 26 0.09 13.94 4.57
CA GLY A 26 0.42 14.36 3.22
C GLY A 26 1.80 13.86 2.76
N GLU A 27 2.34 12.83 3.40
CA GLU A 27 3.65 12.27 3.09
C GLU A 27 3.55 11.04 2.17
N ASP A 28 4.62 10.87 1.37
CA ASP A 28 4.76 9.78 0.41
C ASP A 28 5.91 8.86 0.87
N GLU A 29 5.66 7.56 0.91
CA GLU A 29 6.70 6.54 1.01
C GLU A 29 6.85 5.83 -0.34
N GLU A 30 7.97 6.05 -1.02
CA GLU A 30 8.29 5.43 -2.31
C GLU A 30 9.34 4.31 -2.14
N VAL A 31 9.12 3.18 -2.81
CA VAL A 31 10.06 2.05 -2.84
C VAL A 31 10.25 1.51 -4.27
N GLU A 32 11.50 1.31 -4.68
CA GLU A 32 11.83 0.56 -5.90
C GLU A 32 11.90 -0.94 -5.58
N LEU A 33 11.04 -1.72 -6.23
CA LEU A 33 10.80 -3.12 -5.86
C LEU A 33 11.75 -4.10 -6.55
N GLY A 34 12.20 -3.81 -7.77
CA GLY A 34 13.00 -4.76 -8.55
C GLY A 34 12.27 -6.09 -8.77
N SER A 35 12.73 -7.14 -8.09
CA SER A 35 12.06 -8.45 -8.02
C SER A 35 11.48 -8.80 -6.64
N ASP A 36 11.62 -7.93 -5.64
CA ASP A 36 11.11 -8.14 -4.28
C ASP A 36 9.87 -7.27 -4.03
N PHE A 37 8.73 -7.93 -3.87
CA PHE A 37 7.43 -7.31 -3.66
C PHE A 37 6.97 -7.39 -2.20
N THR A 38 7.86 -7.77 -1.27
CA THR A 38 7.51 -8.02 0.13
C THR A 38 6.90 -6.77 0.80
N GLN A 39 7.49 -5.60 0.60
CA GLN A 39 6.99 -4.36 1.21
C GLN A 39 5.59 -3.98 0.69
N LEU A 40 5.38 -4.11 -0.62
CA LEU A 40 4.07 -3.87 -1.24
C LEU A 40 3.02 -4.88 -0.74
N ALA A 41 3.38 -6.16 -0.59
CA ALA A 41 2.48 -7.18 -0.06
C ALA A 41 2.05 -6.87 1.38
N ILE A 42 2.95 -6.34 2.21
CA ILE A 42 2.64 -5.89 3.58
C ILE A 42 1.62 -4.75 3.54
N TRP A 43 1.87 -3.71 2.73
CA TRP A 43 0.97 -2.56 2.62
C TRP A 43 -0.44 -2.97 2.18
N VAL A 44 -0.56 -3.83 1.16
CA VAL A 44 -1.88 -4.33 0.70
C VAL A 44 -2.58 -5.16 1.78
N ALA A 45 -1.84 -5.95 2.55
CA ALA A 45 -2.40 -6.73 3.66
C ALA A 45 -2.91 -5.84 4.80
N ASP A 46 -2.25 -4.71 5.07
CA ASP A 46 -2.70 -3.72 6.06
C ASP A 46 -4.03 -3.07 5.64
N LEU A 47 -4.18 -2.68 4.35
CA LEU A 47 -5.45 -2.18 3.81
C LEU A 47 -6.59 -3.19 4.02
N GLY A 48 -6.33 -4.48 3.78
CA GLY A 48 -7.29 -5.56 3.93
C GLY A 48 -7.70 -5.84 5.38
N ARG A 49 -6.75 -5.71 6.33
CA ARG A 49 -7.02 -5.86 7.77
C ARG A 49 -7.97 -4.79 8.29
N ASP A 50 -7.75 -3.53 7.90
CA ASP A 50 -8.64 -2.44 8.28
C ASP A 50 -10.06 -2.64 7.78
N ARG A 51 -10.21 -3.08 6.52
CA ARG A 51 -11.52 -3.40 5.95
C ARG A 51 -12.25 -4.52 6.71
N SER A 52 -11.50 -5.52 7.18
CA SER A 52 -12.06 -6.66 7.91
C SER A 52 -12.48 -6.26 9.32
N ALA A 53 -11.67 -5.46 10.02
CA ALA A 53 -12.02 -4.91 11.33
C ALA A 53 -13.27 -4.00 11.25
N LEU A 54 -13.35 -3.16 10.22
CA LEU A 54 -14.54 -2.33 9.94
C LEU A 54 -15.81 -3.19 9.72
N ARG A 55 -15.71 -4.31 9.00
CA ARG A 55 -16.85 -5.22 8.81
C ARG A 55 -17.27 -5.91 10.12
N ALA A 56 -16.32 -6.28 10.97
CA ALA A 56 -16.61 -6.92 12.25
C ALA A 56 -17.28 -5.97 13.26
N ALA A 57 -17.01 -4.67 13.20
CA ALA A 57 -17.59 -3.67 14.12
C ALA A 57 -19.01 -3.20 13.72
N VAL A 58 -19.45 -3.51 12.50
CA VAL A 58 -20.77 -3.10 11.96
C VAL A 58 -21.80 -4.24 12.08
N ASN A 59 -21.38 -5.45 12.44
CA ASN A 59 -22.23 -6.61 12.74
C ASN A 59 -22.33 -6.84 14.25
#